data_AF-A0A1L3JI14-F1
#
_entry.id   AF-A0A1L3JI14-F1
#
_cell.length_a   1.000
_cell.length_b   1.000
_cell.length_c   1.000
_cell.angle_alpha   90.00
_cell.angle_beta   90.00
_cell.angle_gamma   90.00
#
_symmetry.space_group_name_H-M   'P 1'
#
loop_
_entity.id
_entity.type
_entity.pdbx_description
1 polymer ?
#
loop_
_entity_poly.entity_id
_entity_poly.type
_entity_poly.pdbx_seq_one_letter_code
_entity_poly.pdbx_strand_id
1 'polypeptide(L)'
;MREASFVSKNKEKWQLFDDVLSNKKQVSPDQLSDLYIEVTDDLSYAKTFYPASNTEAYLNSIASTAHIKIYKTKKEGKNRFVQFFLKEFPLEFYQHQKQLLIAFVVFGFFTLVGAFSASKDADFVRLIMGDAYVNMTLENIENGDPMAVYKKANETEMFIGITINNIRVAMYAFVFGMLFSVGTLYIMMQNGIMLGSFLYFFYDKGLFWESSRTIWIHGTIEISVIVIAGCAGLVLGNGLLFPKTYSRLESFKKSIKAGLKIMVSTIPFFIVAGFLEGFVTRHTEMPDWLAIFIILISLSTIIFYYIIYPIQLTKKMQNEKQ
;
A
#
# COMPACT_ATOMS: atom_id res chain seq x y z
N MET A 1 -47.57 -12.39 28.29
CA MET A 1 -48.62 -11.64 27.56
C MET A 1 -49.28 -12.63 26.58
N ARG A 2 -50.54 -12.48 26.18
CA ARG A 2 -51.09 -13.28 25.07
C ARG A 2 -50.66 -12.67 23.74
N GLU A 3 -50.42 -13.49 22.72
CA GLU A 3 -49.93 -13.03 21.41
C GLU A 3 -50.79 -11.90 20.83
N ALA A 4 -52.12 -12.04 20.88
CA ALA A 4 -53.05 -11.00 20.40
C ALA A 4 -52.86 -9.63 21.10
N SER A 5 -52.59 -9.63 22.40
CA SER A 5 -52.33 -8.39 23.15
C SER A 5 -50.96 -7.80 22.82
N PHE A 6 -49.96 -8.65 22.55
CA PHE A 6 -48.64 -8.23 22.10
C PHE A 6 -48.69 -7.57 20.71
N VAL A 7 -49.43 -8.19 19.79
CA VAL A 7 -49.69 -7.62 18.45
C VAL A 7 -50.44 -6.30 18.57
N SER A 8 -51.54 -6.25 19.34
CA SER A 8 -52.33 -5.02 19.48
C SER A 8 -51.52 -3.85 20.02
N LYS A 9 -50.53 -4.11 20.90
CA LYS A 9 -49.70 -3.06 21.51
C LYS A 9 -48.64 -2.51 20.54
N ASN A 10 -48.08 -3.36 19.69
CA ASN A 10 -46.89 -3.01 18.89
C ASN A 10 -47.18 -2.84 17.37
N LYS A 11 -48.40 -3.17 16.91
CA LYS A 11 -48.76 -3.16 15.48
C LYS A 11 -48.48 -1.83 14.78
N GLU A 12 -48.82 -0.70 15.39
CA GLU A 12 -48.61 0.63 14.77
C GLU A 12 -47.13 0.90 14.51
N LYS A 13 -46.26 0.52 15.46
CA LYS A 13 -44.80 0.64 15.32
C LYS A 13 -44.28 -0.24 14.20
N TRP A 14 -44.70 -1.51 14.14
CA TRP A 14 -44.26 -2.43 13.09
C TRP A 14 -44.71 -1.96 11.71
N GLN A 15 -45.93 -1.43 11.60
CA GLN A 15 -46.44 -0.83 10.36
C GLN A 15 -45.66 0.42 9.96
N LEU A 16 -45.33 1.30 10.92
CA LEU A 16 -44.48 2.45 10.65
C LEU A 16 -43.11 2.03 10.11
N PHE A 17 -42.49 1.01 10.70
CA PHE A 17 -41.21 0.49 10.24
C PHE A 17 -41.31 -0.11 8.83
N ASP A 18 -42.35 -0.89 8.56
CA ASP A 18 -42.60 -1.48 7.24
C ASP A 18 -42.90 -0.42 6.16
N ASP A 19 -43.64 0.65 6.51
CA ASP A 19 -43.88 1.81 5.64
C ASP A 19 -42.57 2.54 5.29
N VAL A 20 -41.68 2.70 6.26
CA VAL A 20 -40.36 3.31 6.08
C VAL A 20 -39.49 2.41 5.19
N LEU A 21 -39.47 1.10 5.45
CA LEU A 21 -38.77 0.13 4.59
C LEU A 21 -39.37 0.05 3.19
N SER A 22 -40.65 0.37 2.99
CA SER A 22 -41.30 0.40 1.68
C SER A 22 -41.19 1.76 0.97
N ASN A 23 -40.41 2.70 1.50
CA ASN A 23 -40.28 4.08 1.03
C ASN A 23 -41.61 4.87 0.97
N LYS A 24 -42.64 4.44 1.72
CA LYS A 24 -43.93 5.15 1.81
C LYS A 24 -43.86 6.32 2.78
N LYS A 25 -42.97 6.25 3.77
CA LYS A 25 -42.67 7.31 4.75
C LYS A 25 -41.17 7.51 4.86
N GLN A 26 -40.74 8.74 5.12
CA GLN A 26 -39.36 9.06 5.46
C GLN A 26 -39.27 9.45 6.93
N VAL A 27 -38.26 8.92 7.60
CA VAL A 27 -37.90 9.24 9.00
C VAL A 27 -36.41 9.59 9.05
N SER A 28 -35.99 10.25 10.13
CA SER A 28 -34.57 10.55 10.33
C SER A 28 -33.73 9.26 10.49
N PRO A 29 -32.43 9.26 10.16
CA PRO A 29 -31.55 8.11 10.33
C PRO A 29 -31.47 7.59 11.78
N ASP A 30 -31.55 8.48 12.77
CA ASP A 30 -31.55 8.13 14.19
C ASP A 30 -32.85 7.40 14.55
N GLN A 31 -34.01 7.94 14.15
CA GLN A 31 -35.31 7.26 14.33
C GLN A 31 -35.40 5.92 13.61
N LEU A 32 -34.78 5.78 12.43
CA LEU A 32 -34.72 4.49 11.73
C LEU A 32 -33.91 3.45 12.53
N SER A 33 -32.85 3.90 13.20
CA SER A 33 -32.00 3.04 14.04
C SER A 33 -32.73 2.61 15.30
N ASP A 34 -33.45 3.54 15.95
CA ASP A 34 -34.29 3.24 17.12
C ASP A 34 -35.39 2.24 16.78
N LEU A 35 -36.13 2.46 15.67
CA LEU A 35 -37.16 1.53 15.20
C LEU A 35 -36.60 0.13 14.90
N TYR A 36 -35.39 0.05 14.34
CA TYR A 36 -34.74 -1.24 14.07
C TYR A 36 -34.37 -1.99 15.34
N ILE A 37 -33.84 -1.31 16.36
CA ILE A 37 -33.54 -1.91 17.67
C ILE A 37 -34.83 -2.45 18.28
N GLU A 38 -35.88 -1.63 18.32
CA GLU A 38 -37.17 -2.02 18.91
C GLU A 38 -37.83 -3.22 18.22
N VAL A 39 -37.79 -3.28 16.89
CA VAL A 39 -38.33 -4.41 16.12
C VAL A 39 -37.51 -5.68 16.32
N THR A 40 -36.19 -5.56 16.52
CA THR A 40 -35.30 -6.70 16.80
C THR A 40 -35.51 -7.24 18.21
N ASP A 41 -35.80 -6.36 19.17
CA ASP A 41 -36.19 -6.75 20.54
C ASP A 41 -37.53 -7.47 20.54
N ASP A 42 -38.53 -6.93 19.84
CA ASP A 42 -39.84 -7.57 19.67
C ASP A 42 -39.74 -8.94 18.98
N LEU A 43 -38.85 -9.08 17.99
CA LEU A 43 -38.56 -10.37 17.33
C LEU A 43 -37.95 -11.37 18.30
N SER A 44 -37.01 -10.94 19.15
CA SER A 44 -36.38 -11.79 20.15
C SER A 44 -37.40 -12.27 21.19
N TYR A 45 -38.34 -11.39 21.58
CA TYR A 45 -39.46 -11.74 22.42
C TYR A 45 -40.39 -12.75 21.73
N ALA A 46 -40.78 -12.50 20.48
CA ALA A 46 -41.67 -13.38 19.72
C ALA A 46 -41.06 -14.77 19.50
N LYS A 47 -39.76 -14.88 19.19
CA LYS A 47 -39.04 -16.16 19.10
C LYS A 47 -39.07 -16.97 20.39
N THR A 48 -39.07 -16.30 21.53
CA THR A 48 -39.04 -16.94 22.85
C THR A 48 -40.44 -17.41 23.29
N PHE A 49 -41.45 -16.56 23.11
CA PHE A 49 -42.78 -16.77 23.70
C PHE A 49 -43.85 -17.24 22.70
N TYR A 50 -43.64 -17.02 21.40
CA TYR A 50 -44.58 -17.37 20.32
C TYR A 50 -43.84 -18.05 19.14
N PRO A 51 -43.10 -19.15 19.38
CA PRO A 51 -42.34 -19.82 18.32
C PRO A 51 -43.26 -20.36 17.22
N ALA A 52 -42.81 -20.26 15.97
CA ALA A 52 -43.52 -20.64 14.75
C ALA A 52 -44.87 -19.90 14.53
N SER A 53 -45.05 -18.72 15.14
CA SER A 53 -46.25 -17.92 14.93
C SER A 53 -46.13 -17.00 13.71
N ASN A 54 -47.29 -16.53 13.21
CA ASN A 54 -47.32 -15.53 12.13
C ASN A 54 -46.67 -14.21 12.55
N THR A 55 -46.70 -13.87 13.84
CA THR A 55 -46.05 -12.67 14.39
C THR A 55 -44.53 -12.80 14.32
N GLU A 56 -43.98 -13.95 14.71
CA GLU A 56 -42.54 -14.22 14.59
C GLU A 56 -42.09 -14.12 13.13
N ALA A 57 -42.82 -14.78 12.22
CA ALA A 57 -42.49 -14.78 10.79
C ALA A 57 -42.53 -13.37 10.19
N TYR A 58 -43.54 -12.56 10.54
CA TYR A 58 -43.66 -11.18 10.09
C TYR A 58 -42.50 -10.31 10.60
N LEU A 59 -42.21 -10.35 11.90
CA LEU A 59 -41.12 -9.60 12.52
C LEU A 59 -39.76 -9.99 11.93
N ASN A 60 -39.53 -11.28 11.69
CA ASN A 60 -38.30 -11.77 11.09
C ASN A 60 -38.12 -11.25 9.64
N SER A 61 -39.21 -11.15 8.87
CA SER A 61 -39.20 -10.63 7.50
C SER A 61 -38.82 -9.13 7.46
N ILE A 62 -39.48 -8.30 8.26
CA ILE A 62 -39.21 -6.86 8.29
C ILE A 62 -37.81 -6.55 8.86
N ALA A 63 -37.36 -7.29 9.89
CA ALA A 63 -36.02 -7.13 10.46
C ALA A 63 -34.91 -7.53 9.47
N SER A 64 -35.11 -8.63 8.72
CA SER A 64 -34.15 -9.08 7.70
C SER A 64 -34.05 -8.09 6.54
N THR A 65 -35.20 -7.56 6.10
CA THR A 65 -35.27 -6.53 5.05
C THR A 65 -34.56 -5.25 5.49
N ALA A 66 -34.79 -4.82 6.73
CA ALA A 66 -34.09 -3.68 7.33
C ALA A 66 -32.58 -3.89 7.41
N HIS A 67 -32.13 -5.07 7.84
CA HIS A 67 -30.71 -5.39 7.93
C HIS A 67 -30.01 -5.19 6.58
N ILE A 68 -30.61 -5.68 5.49
CA ILE A 68 -30.08 -5.48 4.13
C ILE A 68 -30.10 -4.00 3.75
N LYS A 69 -31.17 -3.24 4.02
CA LYS A 69 -31.26 -1.83 3.63
C LYS A 69 -30.31 -0.92 4.43
N ILE A 70 -30.25 -1.08 5.75
CA ILE A 70 -29.46 -0.22 6.65
C ILE A 70 -27.97 -0.48 6.42
N TYR A 71 -27.54 -1.74 6.40
CA TYR A 71 -26.12 -2.07 6.25
C TYR A 71 -25.59 -1.87 4.82
N LYS A 72 -26.42 -2.03 3.79
CA LYS A 72 -26.04 -1.75 2.39
C LYS A 72 -26.01 -0.24 2.07
N THR A 73 -26.51 0.62 2.97
CA THR A 73 -26.49 2.09 2.84
C THR A 73 -25.29 2.76 3.52
N LYS A 74 -24.26 2.00 3.91
CA LYS A 74 -22.89 2.56 3.95
C LYS A 74 -22.39 2.72 2.50
N LYS A 75 -22.92 3.72 1.80
CA LYS A 75 -22.29 4.23 0.57
C LYS A 75 -20.94 4.80 1.00
N GLU A 76 -19.87 4.00 0.90
CA GLU A 76 -18.54 4.58 0.77
C GLU A 76 -18.62 5.53 -0.42
N GLY A 77 -18.35 6.82 -0.19
CA GLY A 77 -18.51 7.84 -1.22
C GLY A 77 -17.72 7.43 -2.47
N LYS A 78 -18.22 7.76 -3.67
CA LYS A 78 -17.55 7.49 -4.97
C LYS A 78 -16.09 7.96 -5.02
N ASN A 79 -15.66 8.77 -4.05
CA ASN A 79 -14.30 9.30 -3.90
C ASN A 79 -13.47 8.61 -2.80
N ARG A 80 -13.83 7.42 -2.28
CA ARG A 80 -13.08 6.72 -1.22
C ARG A 80 -11.60 6.54 -1.55
N PHE A 81 -11.31 6.12 -2.78
CA PHE A 81 -9.95 5.97 -3.28
C PHE A 81 -9.19 7.30 -3.24
N VAL A 82 -9.77 8.36 -3.81
CA VAL A 82 -9.18 9.70 -3.82
C VAL A 82 -8.96 10.25 -2.40
N GLN A 83 -9.94 10.05 -1.50
CA GLN A 83 -9.82 10.46 -0.09
C GLN A 83 -8.72 9.69 0.64
N PHE A 84 -8.54 8.41 0.34
CA PHE A 84 -7.46 7.62 0.90
C PHE A 84 -6.10 8.22 0.53
N PHE A 85 -5.83 8.43 -0.76
CA PHE A 85 -4.53 8.95 -1.23
C PHE A 85 -4.30 10.43 -0.88
N LEU A 86 -5.32 11.27 -0.89
CA LEU A 86 -5.14 12.72 -0.64
C LEU A 86 -5.24 13.12 0.83
N LYS A 87 -5.91 12.34 1.69
CA LYS A 87 -6.13 12.74 3.09
C LYS A 87 -5.70 11.66 4.06
N GLU A 88 -6.31 10.48 4.00
CA GLU A 88 -6.15 9.49 5.08
C GLU A 88 -4.73 8.94 5.17
N PHE A 89 -4.17 8.51 4.05
CA PHE A 89 -2.82 7.95 4.02
C PHE A 89 -1.76 8.99 4.41
N PRO A 90 -1.68 10.19 3.79
CA PRO A 90 -0.64 11.16 4.13
C PRO A 90 -0.68 11.58 5.61
N LEU A 91 -1.88 11.77 6.18
CA LEU A 91 -2.04 12.11 7.60
C LEU A 91 -1.53 11.03 8.54
N GLU A 92 -1.81 9.76 8.23
CA GLU A 92 -1.33 8.64 9.02
C GLU A 92 0.18 8.42 8.82
N PHE A 93 0.66 8.57 7.58
CA PHE A 93 2.06 8.37 7.22
C PHE A 93 3.02 9.37 7.87
N TYR A 94 2.54 10.56 8.24
CA TYR A 94 3.33 11.52 9.02
C TYR A 94 3.90 10.91 10.31
N GLN A 95 3.20 9.96 10.94
CA GLN A 95 3.67 9.30 12.17
C GLN A 95 4.83 8.32 11.93
N HIS A 96 5.11 7.97 10.67
CA HIS A 96 6.06 6.95 10.27
C HIS A 96 7.33 7.51 9.58
N GLN A 97 7.51 8.83 9.59
CA GLN A 97 8.69 9.49 9.00
C GLN A 97 10.02 9.00 9.60
N LYS A 98 10.03 8.61 10.88
CA LYS A 98 11.22 8.04 11.52
C LYS A 98 11.59 6.68 10.92
N GLN A 99 10.60 5.80 10.73
CA GLN A 99 10.81 4.50 10.09
C GLN A 99 11.23 4.66 8.63
N LEU A 100 10.68 5.65 7.92
CA LEU A 100 11.11 5.97 6.56
C LEU A 100 12.58 6.40 6.52
N LEU A 101 12.99 7.28 7.43
CA LEU A 101 14.39 7.71 7.53
C LEU A 101 15.33 6.55 7.85
N ILE A 102 14.94 5.66 8.77
CA ILE A 102 15.74 4.46 9.11
C ILE A 102 15.88 3.56 7.88
N ALA A 103 14.78 3.27 7.17
CA ALA A 103 14.83 2.46 5.97
C ALA A 103 15.74 3.09 4.90
N PHE A 104 15.63 4.41 4.69
CA PHE A 104 16.47 5.15 3.74
C PHE A 104 17.95 5.09 4.10
N VAL A 105 18.31 5.35 5.37
CA VAL A 105 19.71 5.32 5.83
C VAL A 105 20.29 3.93 5.74
N VAL A 106 19.54 2.89 6.13
CA VAL A 106 20.00 1.49 6.05
C VAL A 106 20.22 1.08 4.60
N PHE A 107 19.27 1.39 3.73
CA PHE A 107 19.38 1.09 2.30
C PHE A 107 20.59 1.80 1.70
N GLY A 108 20.72 3.11 1.91
CA GLY A 108 21.84 3.90 1.41
C GLY A 108 23.20 3.45 1.95
N PHE A 109 23.28 3.08 3.24
CA PHE A 109 24.47 2.51 3.84
C PHE A 109 24.89 1.23 3.12
N PHE A 110 23.97 0.30 2.88
CA PHE A 110 24.29 -0.95 2.20
C PHE A 110 24.55 -0.79 0.70
N THR A 111 24.01 0.25 0.06
CA THR A 111 24.43 0.67 -1.29
C THR A 111 25.88 1.13 -1.31
N LEU A 112 26.32 1.92 -0.33
CA LEU A 112 27.73 2.29 -0.22
C LEU A 112 28.63 1.08 0.05
N VAL A 113 28.19 0.16 0.92
CA VAL A 113 28.92 -1.11 1.17
C VAL A 113 29.02 -1.93 -0.11
N GLY A 114 27.94 -2.08 -0.87
CA GLY A 114 27.95 -2.83 -2.14
C GLY A 114 28.93 -2.23 -3.15
N ALA A 115 28.88 -0.91 -3.35
CA ALA A 115 29.79 -0.21 -4.25
C ALA A 115 31.26 -0.31 -3.79
N PHE A 116 31.51 -0.16 -2.48
CA PHE A 116 32.85 -0.30 -1.93
C PHE A 116 33.40 -1.72 -2.08
N SER A 117 32.60 -2.74 -1.76
CA SER A 117 33.01 -4.14 -1.92
C SER A 117 33.30 -4.49 -3.38
N ALA A 118 32.46 -4.04 -4.31
CA ALA A 118 32.70 -4.19 -5.75
C ALA A 118 33.98 -3.49 -6.22
N SER A 119 34.41 -2.42 -5.55
CA SER A 119 35.69 -1.73 -5.85
C SER A 119 36.94 -2.48 -5.42
N LYS A 120 36.79 -3.44 -4.50
CA LYS A 120 37.92 -4.20 -3.95
C LYS A 120 38.06 -5.58 -4.57
N ASP A 121 36.97 -6.14 -5.06
CA ASP A 121 36.93 -7.49 -5.59
C ASP A 121 36.00 -7.56 -6.81
N ALA A 122 36.56 -7.91 -7.96
CA ALA A 122 35.82 -8.07 -9.20
C ALA A 122 34.85 -9.27 -9.15
N ASP A 123 35.17 -10.30 -8.36
CA ASP A 123 34.32 -11.48 -8.19
C ASP A 123 33.10 -11.16 -7.31
N PHE A 124 33.17 -10.11 -6.49
CA PHE A 124 32.02 -9.65 -5.69
C PHE A 124 30.84 -9.24 -6.57
N VAL A 125 31.08 -8.60 -7.71
CA VAL A 125 30.00 -8.25 -8.65
C VAL A 125 29.33 -9.51 -9.19
N ARG A 126 30.11 -10.54 -9.54
CA ARG A 126 29.58 -11.83 -10.01
C ARG A 126 28.81 -12.57 -8.92
N LEU A 127 29.27 -12.52 -7.67
CA LEU A 127 28.57 -13.12 -6.54
C LEU A 127 27.17 -12.50 -6.33
N ILE A 128 27.05 -11.18 -6.48
CA ILE A 128 25.81 -10.45 -6.22
C ILE A 128 24.88 -10.45 -7.43
N MET A 129 25.40 -10.22 -8.63
CA MET A 129 24.61 -10.08 -9.87
C MET A 129 24.44 -11.39 -10.64
N GLY A 130 25.30 -12.39 -10.37
CA GLY A 130 25.36 -13.65 -11.09
C GLY A 130 26.20 -13.58 -12.38
N ASP A 131 26.91 -14.67 -12.68
CA ASP A 131 27.76 -14.78 -13.89
C ASP A 131 27.00 -14.55 -15.19
N ALA A 132 25.75 -15.03 -15.27
CA ALA A 132 24.92 -14.87 -16.46
C ALA A 132 24.66 -13.39 -16.78
N TYR A 133 24.32 -12.58 -15.77
CA TYR A 133 24.07 -11.16 -15.95
C TYR A 133 25.35 -10.41 -16.33
N VAL A 134 26.45 -10.69 -15.62
CA VAL A 134 27.74 -10.03 -15.87
C VAL A 134 28.26 -10.36 -17.27
N ASN A 135 28.27 -11.64 -17.66
CA ASN A 135 28.76 -12.06 -18.98
C ASN A 135 27.91 -11.47 -20.11
N MET A 136 26.58 -11.52 -20.02
CA MET A 136 25.67 -10.89 -20.97
C MET A 136 25.95 -9.38 -21.09
N THR A 137 26.20 -8.69 -19.98
CA THR A 137 26.44 -7.25 -19.99
C THR A 137 27.79 -6.92 -20.61
N LEU A 138 28.84 -7.70 -20.32
CA LEU A 138 30.14 -7.55 -20.97
C LEU A 138 30.04 -7.78 -22.49
N GLU A 139 29.32 -8.81 -22.93
CA GLU A 139 29.08 -9.06 -24.35
C GLU A 139 28.31 -7.91 -25.02
N ASN A 140 27.29 -7.35 -24.35
CA ASN A 140 26.57 -6.18 -24.82
C ASN A 140 27.48 -4.94 -24.96
N ILE A 141 28.40 -4.73 -24.01
CA ILE A 141 29.40 -3.65 -24.05
C ILE A 141 30.37 -3.86 -25.24
N GLU A 142 30.87 -5.08 -25.45
CA GLU A 142 31.73 -5.41 -26.59
C GLU A 142 31.04 -5.19 -27.94
N ASN A 143 29.74 -5.45 -28.00
CA ASN A 143 28.90 -5.20 -29.18
C ASN A 143 28.48 -3.72 -29.35
N GLY A 144 28.92 -2.82 -28.46
CA GLY A 144 28.64 -1.39 -28.54
C GLY A 144 27.24 -0.96 -28.11
N ASP A 145 26.47 -1.82 -27.43
CA ASP A 145 25.15 -1.50 -26.87
C ASP A 145 25.03 -2.00 -25.42
N PRO A 146 25.68 -1.32 -24.46
CA PRO A 146 25.71 -1.74 -23.04
C PRO A 146 24.34 -1.98 -22.40
N MET A 147 23.30 -1.30 -22.92
CA MET A 147 21.94 -1.33 -22.40
C MET A 147 21.01 -2.26 -23.20
N ALA A 148 21.55 -3.11 -24.08
CA ALA A 148 20.75 -4.01 -24.92
C ALA A 148 19.82 -4.97 -24.14
N VAL A 149 20.11 -5.24 -22.86
CA VAL A 149 19.24 -6.04 -21.98
C VAL A 149 17.80 -5.46 -21.91
N TYR A 150 17.67 -4.13 -21.99
CA TYR A 150 16.38 -3.44 -21.96
C TYR A 150 15.66 -3.40 -23.32
N LYS A 151 16.35 -3.78 -24.41
CA LYS A 151 15.82 -3.74 -25.78
C LYS A 151 15.34 -5.10 -26.29
N LYS A 152 15.96 -6.19 -25.81
CA LYS A 152 15.77 -7.55 -26.36
C LYS A 152 14.45 -8.22 -25.97
N ALA A 153 13.77 -7.77 -24.92
CA ALA A 153 12.53 -8.39 -24.43
C ALA A 153 11.25 -7.63 -24.87
N ASN A 154 10.15 -8.38 -25.00
CA ASN A 154 8.83 -7.83 -25.33
C ASN A 154 8.39 -6.79 -24.27
N GLU A 155 7.88 -5.65 -24.73
CA GLU A 155 7.48 -4.49 -23.91
C GLU A 155 6.52 -4.86 -22.79
N THR A 156 5.47 -5.60 -23.15
CA THR A 156 4.37 -5.91 -22.24
C THR A 156 4.79 -7.01 -21.25
N GLU A 157 5.58 -7.99 -21.71
CA GLU A 157 6.12 -9.05 -20.84
C GLU A 157 7.14 -8.50 -19.84
N MET A 158 8.04 -7.61 -20.29
CA MET A 158 9.01 -6.94 -19.43
C MET A 158 8.30 -6.07 -18.39
N PHE A 159 7.36 -5.24 -18.83
CA PHE A 159 6.53 -4.40 -17.95
C PHE A 159 5.86 -5.24 -16.85
N ILE A 160 5.11 -6.27 -17.23
CA ILE A 160 4.36 -7.11 -16.27
C ILE A 160 5.32 -7.87 -15.36
N GLY A 161 6.36 -8.49 -15.92
CA GLY A 161 7.33 -9.30 -15.19
C GLY A 161 8.05 -8.51 -14.11
N ILE A 162 8.55 -7.32 -14.45
CA ILE A 162 9.36 -6.52 -13.53
C ILE A 162 8.47 -5.83 -12.50
N THR A 163 7.29 -5.34 -12.90
CA THR A 163 6.29 -4.82 -11.95
C THR A 163 5.94 -5.88 -10.89
N ILE A 164 5.66 -7.12 -11.30
CA ILE A 164 5.34 -8.22 -10.37
C ILE A 164 6.54 -8.54 -9.48
N ASN A 165 7.76 -8.56 -10.03
CA ASN A 165 8.96 -8.83 -9.26
C ASN A 165 9.20 -7.76 -8.19
N ASN A 166 9.05 -6.48 -8.54
CA ASN A 166 9.24 -5.37 -7.61
C ASN A 166 8.16 -5.34 -6.52
N ILE A 167 6.89 -5.62 -6.87
CA ILE A 167 5.83 -5.83 -5.89
C ILE A 167 6.17 -7.00 -4.95
N ARG A 168 6.71 -8.11 -5.48
CA ARG A 168 7.10 -9.27 -4.68
C ARG A 168 8.22 -8.92 -3.69
N VAL A 169 9.27 -8.23 -4.14
CA VAL A 169 10.37 -7.76 -3.26
C VAL A 169 9.84 -6.85 -2.16
N ALA A 170 8.95 -5.91 -2.50
CA ALA A 170 8.33 -5.03 -1.52
C ALA A 170 7.44 -5.79 -0.53
N MET A 171 6.69 -6.79 -0.99
CA MET A 171 5.92 -7.67 -0.12
C MET A 171 6.82 -8.48 0.81
N TYR A 172 7.97 -8.97 0.35
CA TYR A 172 8.96 -9.62 1.22
C TYR A 172 9.50 -8.66 2.27
N ALA A 173 9.91 -7.45 1.87
CA ALA A 173 10.36 -6.41 2.80
C ALA A 173 9.32 -6.12 3.89
N PHE A 174 8.04 -6.04 3.51
CA PHE A 174 6.93 -5.85 4.44
C PHE A 174 6.70 -7.04 5.37
N VAL A 175 6.44 -8.23 4.81
CA VAL A 175 6.07 -9.45 5.54
C VAL A 175 7.18 -9.87 6.51
N PHE A 176 8.45 -9.78 6.07
CA PHE A 176 9.59 -10.12 6.92
C PHE A 176 9.79 -9.13 8.08
N GLY A 177 9.07 -8.00 8.08
CA GLY A 177 8.95 -7.12 9.24
C GLY A 177 8.41 -7.82 10.48
N MET A 178 7.60 -8.88 10.32
CA MET A 178 7.13 -9.70 11.45
C MET A 178 8.27 -10.33 12.26
N LEU A 179 9.45 -10.52 11.65
CA LEU A 179 10.67 -10.98 12.33
C LEU A 179 11.35 -9.81 13.05
N PHE A 180 10.58 -9.09 13.87
CA PHE A 180 11.06 -7.98 14.70
C PHE A 180 11.84 -6.92 13.90
N SER A 181 11.37 -6.59 12.70
CA SER A 181 12.03 -5.66 11.75
C SER A 181 13.38 -6.12 11.18
N VAL A 182 14.05 -7.11 11.76
CA VAL A 182 15.35 -7.63 11.28
C VAL A 182 15.21 -8.20 9.87
N GLY A 183 14.13 -8.94 9.61
CA GLY A 183 13.88 -9.49 8.29
C GLY A 183 13.72 -8.41 7.21
N THR A 184 13.07 -7.29 7.51
CA THR A 184 12.99 -6.14 6.60
C THR A 184 14.36 -5.53 6.34
N LEU A 185 15.17 -5.33 7.40
CA LEU A 185 16.52 -4.77 7.27
C LEU A 185 17.42 -5.67 6.41
N TYR A 186 17.26 -6.99 6.51
CA TYR A 186 17.96 -7.94 5.64
C TYR A 186 17.57 -7.77 4.16
N ILE A 187 16.29 -7.62 3.84
CA ILE A 187 15.86 -7.34 2.46
C ILE A 187 16.41 -6.00 1.96
N MET A 188 16.43 -4.96 2.81
CA MET A 188 17.05 -3.67 2.46
C MET A 188 18.55 -3.78 2.23
N MET A 189 19.24 -4.59 3.03
CA MET A 189 20.66 -4.87 2.85
C MET A 189 20.92 -5.53 1.49
N GLN A 190 20.19 -6.61 1.15
CA GLN A 190 20.39 -7.33 -0.11
C GLN A 190 20.18 -6.42 -1.32
N ASN A 191 19.08 -5.66 -1.35
CA ASN A 191 18.77 -4.75 -2.45
C ASN A 191 19.74 -3.55 -2.50
N GLY A 192 20.14 -3.03 -1.34
CA GLY A 192 21.12 -1.97 -1.24
C GLY A 192 22.47 -2.40 -1.81
N ILE A 193 23.01 -3.55 -1.36
CA ILE A 193 24.27 -4.12 -1.86
C ILE A 193 24.18 -4.35 -3.37
N MET A 194 23.10 -4.95 -3.86
CA MET A 194 22.86 -5.19 -5.28
C MET A 194 22.95 -3.90 -6.09
N LEU A 195 22.25 -2.84 -5.67
CA LEU A 195 22.30 -1.53 -6.34
C LEU A 195 23.71 -0.93 -6.32
N GLY A 196 24.42 -1.05 -5.19
CA GLY A 196 25.78 -0.54 -5.04
C GLY A 196 26.76 -1.22 -5.99
N SER A 197 26.75 -2.56 -6.01
CA SER A 197 27.57 -3.38 -6.90
C SER A 197 27.26 -3.09 -8.36
N PHE A 198 25.97 -2.93 -8.68
CA PHE A 198 25.49 -2.58 -10.01
C PHE A 198 26.05 -1.24 -10.50
N LEU A 199 25.90 -0.18 -9.69
CA LEU A 199 26.38 1.16 -10.05
C LEU A 199 27.90 1.19 -10.21
N TYR A 200 28.61 0.50 -9.32
CA TYR A 200 30.07 0.41 -9.40
C TYR A 200 30.53 -0.37 -10.63
N PHE A 201 29.86 -1.46 -11.01
CA PHE A 201 30.20 -2.24 -12.19
C PHE A 201 30.22 -1.39 -13.47
N PHE A 202 29.19 -0.56 -13.69
CA PHE A 202 29.17 0.35 -14.83
C PHE A 202 30.16 1.51 -14.70
N TYR A 203 30.46 1.94 -13.47
CA TYR A 203 31.54 2.91 -13.22
C TYR A 203 32.91 2.36 -13.62
N ASP A 204 33.24 1.13 -13.25
CA ASP A 204 34.48 0.44 -13.62
C ASP A 204 34.66 0.31 -15.15
N LYS A 205 33.54 0.16 -15.88
CA LYS A 205 33.54 0.11 -17.35
C LYS A 205 33.52 1.47 -18.04
N GLY A 206 33.57 2.58 -17.30
CA GLY A 206 33.51 3.93 -17.88
C GLY A 206 32.12 4.31 -18.42
N LEU A 207 31.08 3.56 -18.05
CA LEU A 207 29.71 3.68 -18.55
C LEU A 207 28.73 4.23 -17.50
N PHE A 208 29.24 4.81 -16.40
CA PHE A 208 28.42 5.27 -15.28
C PHE A 208 27.33 6.25 -15.71
N TRP A 209 27.66 7.21 -16.59
CA TRP A 209 26.69 8.20 -17.05
C TRP A 209 25.59 7.58 -17.91
N GLU A 210 25.98 6.75 -18.88
CA GLU A 210 25.08 6.08 -19.81
C GLU A 210 24.13 5.09 -19.12
N SER A 211 24.65 4.31 -18.16
CA SER A 211 23.83 3.43 -17.35
C SER A 211 22.90 4.22 -16.43
N SER A 212 23.41 5.25 -15.75
CA SER A 212 22.63 6.04 -14.80
C SER A 212 21.45 6.74 -15.46
N ARG A 213 21.66 7.44 -16.57
CA ARG A 213 20.58 8.14 -17.28
C ARG A 213 19.49 7.21 -17.80
N THR A 214 19.84 5.95 -18.09
CA THR A 214 18.90 4.96 -18.64
C THR A 214 18.10 4.33 -17.51
N ILE A 215 18.79 3.92 -16.45
CA ILE A 215 18.22 3.10 -15.38
C ILE A 215 17.44 3.93 -14.39
N TRP A 216 17.93 5.13 -14.05
CA TRP A 216 17.23 5.97 -13.09
C TRP A 216 15.89 6.50 -13.61
N ILE A 217 15.57 6.38 -14.91
CA ILE A 217 14.24 6.71 -15.46
C ILE A 217 13.14 5.96 -14.69
N HIS A 218 13.25 4.64 -14.59
CA HIS A 218 12.34 3.81 -13.80
C HIS A 218 12.88 3.59 -12.38
N GLY A 219 14.19 3.36 -12.23
CA GLY A 219 14.86 3.01 -10.98
C GLY A 219 14.68 4.06 -9.87
N THR A 220 14.50 5.34 -10.21
CA THR A 220 14.17 6.38 -9.22
C THR A 220 12.91 6.02 -8.43
N ILE A 221 11.86 5.57 -9.12
CA ILE A 221 10.60 5.20 -8.49
C ILE A 221 10.76 3.86 -7.78
N GLU A 222 11.37 2.87 -8.42
CA GLU A 222 11.49 1.51 -7.87
C GLU A 222 12.28 1.48 -6.57
N ILE A 223 13.47 2.07 -6.56
CA ILE A 223 14.32 2.12 -5.37
C ILE A 223 13.63 2.89 -4.25
N SER A 224 12.99 4.02 -4.56
CA SER A 224 12.22 4.78 -3.58
C SER A 224 11.11 3.95 -2.98
N VAL A 225 10.37 3.22 -3.81
CA VAL A 225 9.25 2.40 -3.38
C VAL A 225 9.71 1.19 -2.56
N ILE A 226 10.84 0.57 -2.90
CA ILE A 226 11.45 -0.50 -2.10
C ILE A 226 11.81 0.02 -0.70
N VAL A 227 12.36 1.24 -0.60
CA VAL A 227 12.64 1.89 0.70
C VAL A 227 11.35 2.17 1.47
N ILE A 228 10.28 2.60 0.81
CA ILE A 228 8.96 2.83 1.43
C ILE A 228 8.34 1.51 1.89
N ALA A 229 8.50 0.41 1.14
CA ALA A 229 8.10 -0.93 1.57
C ALA A 229 8.92 -1.42 2.76
N GLY A 230 10.22 -1.07 2.80
CA GLY A 230 11.08 -1.21 3.97
C GLY A 230 10.50 -0.47 5.18
N CYS A 231 10.06 0.78 5.01
CA CYS A 231 9.35 1.52 6.06
C CYS A 231 8.10 0.76 6.55
N ALA A 232 7.29 0.21 5.63
CA ALA A 232 6.12 -0.60 6.00
C ALA A 232 6.49 -1.81 6.86
N GLY A 233 7.56 -2.53 6.50
CA GLY A 233 8.07 -3.67 7.28
C GLY A 233 8.62 -3.26 8.66
N LEU A 234 9.31 -2.12 8.74
CA LEU A 234 9.73 -1.54 10.01
C LEU A 234 8.52 -1.17 10.89
N VAL A 235 7.47 -0.56 10.32
CA VAL A 235 6.23 -0.23 11.05
C VAL A 235 5.54 -1.49 11.58
N LEU A 236 5.53 -2.58 10.79
CA LEU A 236 5.00 -3.87 11.17
C LEU A 236 5.74 -4.46 12.38
N GLY A 237 7.07 -4.61 12.28
CA GLY A 237 7.89 -5.19 13.34
C GLY A 237 7.96 -4.36 14.61
N ASN A 238 7.98 -3.04 14.47
CA ASN A 238 7.97 -2.11 15.60
C ASN A 238 6.70 -2.25 16.46
N GLY A 239 5.57 -2.63 15.85
CA GLY A 239 4.32 -2.92 16.57
C GLY A 239 4.40 -4.11 17.51
N LEU A 240 5.20 -5.13 17.15
CA LEU A 240 5.45 -6.31 17.99
C LEU A 240 6.44 -6.01 19.11
N LEU A 241 7.50 -5.25 18.79
CA LEU A 241 8.59 -4.92 19.72
C LEU A 241 8.17 -3.89 20.77
N PHE A 242 7.42 -2.86 20.36
CA PHE A 242 7.12 -1.69 21.19
C PHE A 242 5.62 -1.40 21.22
N PRO A 243 4.83 -2.21 21.95
CA PRO A 243 3.37 -2.11 21.96
C PRO A 243 2.82 -0.89 22.70
N LYS A 244 3.69 -0.11 23.37
CA LYS A 244 3.35 1.04 24.20
C LYS A 244 2.29 0.65 25.26
N THR A 245 1.12 1.27 25.23
CA THR A 245 0.00 1.03 26.16
C THR A 245 -0.96 -0.06 25.69
N TYR A 246 -0.78 -0.61 24.49
CA TYR A 246 -1.64 -1.68 23.97
C TYR A 246 -1.10 -3.06 24.34
N SER A 247 -1.96 -4.08 24.29
CA SER A 247 -1.50 -5.47 24.28
C SER A 247 -0.68 -5.73 23.01
N ARG A 248 0.24 -6.70 23.06
CA ARG A 248 1.07 -7.06 21.88
C ARG A 248 0.23 -7.40 20.66
N LEU A 249 -0.87 -8.13 20.84
CA LEU A 249 -1.77 -8.51 19.75
C LEU A 249 -2.49 -7.30 19.16
N GLU A 250 -3.00 -6.39 19.98
CA GLU A 250 -3.70 -5.20 19.50
C GLU A 250 -2.74 -4.20 18.83
N SER A 251 -1.53 -4.05 19.38
CA SER A 251 -0.46 -3.27 18.75
C SER A 251 -0.10 -3.85 17.38
N PHE A 252 0.05 -5.19 17.30
CA PHE A 252 0.35 -5.86 16.05
C PHE A 252 -0.74 -5.67 14.99
N LYS A 253 -2.02 -5.82 15.35
CA LYS A 253 -3.14 -5.55 14.43
C LYS A 253 -3.11 -4.13 13.88
N LYS A 254 -2.80 -3.14 14.73
CA LYS A 254 -2.67 -1.73 14.32
C LYS A 254 -1.49 -1.52 13.37
N SER A 255 -0.34 -2.09 13.69
CA SER A 255 0.86 -2.01 12.85
C SER A 255 0.70 -2.72 11.50
N ILE A 256 0.02 -3.86 11.45
CA ILE A 256 -0.36 -4.52 10.18
C ILE A 256 -1.21 -3.56 9.35
N LYS A 257 -2.26 -2.98 9.93
CA LYS A 257 -3.16 -2.08 9.20
C LYS A 257 -2.41 -0.86 8.67
N ALA A 258 -1.54 -0.24 9.48
CA ALA A 258 -0.72 0.89 9.06
C ALA A 258 0.26 0.49 7.95
N GLY A 259 0.98 -0.61 8.12
CA GLY A 259 1.92 -1.14 7.12
C GLY A 259 1.24 -1.50 5.79
N LEU A 260 0.06 -2.13 5.83
CA LEU A 260 -0.72 -2.42 4.62
C LEU A 260 -1.14 -1.15 3.89
N LYS A 261 -1.49 -0.08 4.59
CA LYS A 261 -1.81 1.21 3.92
C LYS A 261 -0.58 1.79 3.22
N ILE A 262 0.61 1.67 3.82
CA ILE A 262 1.87 2.04 3.19
C ILE A 262 2.09 1.21 1.92
N MET A 263 1.92 -0.12 2.00
CA MET A 263 2.02 -1.00 0.82
C MET A 263 1.01 -0.63 -0.27
N VAL A 264 -0.25 -0.39 0.07
CA VAL A 264 -1.26 0.03 -0.92
C VAL A 264 -0.89 1.36 -1.58
N SER A 265 -0.29 2.29 -0.83
CA SER A 265 0.17 3.56 -1.39
C SER A 265 1.23 3.40 -2.48
N THR A 266 2.01 2.32 -2.43
CA THR A 266 3.12 2.06 -3.38
C THR A 266 2.68 1.47 -4.71
N ILE A 267 1.48 0.88 -4.79
CA ILE A 267 1.00 0.17 -5.98
C ILE A 267 0.97 1.07 -7.23
N PRO A 268 0.41 2.31 -7.19
CA PRO A 268 0.42 3.18 -8.37
C PRO A 268 1.83 3.50 -8.85
N PHE A 269 2.79 3.65 -7.93
CA PHE A 269 4.17 3.94 -8.26
C PHE A 269 4.88 2.75 -8.92
N PHE A 270 4.61 1.52 -8.48
CA PHE A 270 5.12 0.33 -9.19
C PHE A 270 4.60 0.23 -10.62
N ILE A 271 3.32 0.55 -10.84
CA ILE A 271 2.74 0.56 -12.19
C ILE A 271 3.43 1.61 -13.07
N VAL A 272 3.66 2.81 -12.54
CA VAL A 272 4.37 3.87 -13.27
C VAL A 272 5.83 3.46 -13.54
N ALA A 273 6.52 2.88 -12.55
CA ALA A 273 7.90 2.43 -12.70
C ALA A 273 8.04 1.37 -13.80
N GLY A 274 7.22 0.32 -13.75
CA GLY A 274 7.23 -0.70 -14.78
C GLY A 274 6.86 -0.12 -16.15
N PHE A 275 5.94 0.85 -16.22
CA PHE A 275 5.60 1.50 -17.49
C PHE A 275 6.82 2.25 -18.06
N LEU A 276 7.53 2.99 -17.22
CA LEU A 276 8.76 3.68 -17.60
C LEU A 276 9.85 2.69 -18.03
N GLU A 277 9.95 1.53 -17.40
CA GLU A 277 10.92 0.51 -17.80
C GLU A 277 10.55 -0.15 -19.13
N GLY A 278 9.32 -0.67 -19.23
CA GLY A 278 8.85 -1.41 -20.39
C GLY A 278 8.79 -0.56 -21.65
N PHE A 279 8.37 0.70 -21.55
CA PHE A 279 8.11 1.56 -22.71
C PHE A 279 9.11 2.70 -22.91
N VAL A 280 9.72 3.24 -21.84
CA VAL A 280 10.57 4.45 -21.96
C VAL A 280 12.06 4.09 -21.96
N THR A 281 12.50 3.21 -21.06
CA THR A 281 13.91 2.91 -20.79
C THR A 281 14.63 2.27 -21.98
N ARG A 282 13.90 1.55 -22.83
CA ARG A 282 14.42 0.98 -24.09
C ARG A 282 14.88 2.02 -25.11
N HIS A 283 14.39 3.26 -25.02
CA HIS A 283 14.80 4.36 -25.89
C HIS A 283 16.12 4.96 -25.41
N THR A 284 17.21 4.18 -25.50
CA THR A 284 18.55 4.58 -25.03
C THR A 284 19.12 5.79 -25.78
N GLU A 285 18.60 6.10 -26.97
CA GLU A 285 18.95 7.28 -27.77
C GLU A 285 18.23 8.57 -27.32
N MET A 286 17.42 8.49 -26.27
CA MET A 286 16.70 9.65 -25.73
C MET A 286 17.68 10.77 -25.31
N PRO A 287 17.40 12.05 -25.63
CA PRO A 287 18.24 13.18 -25.20
C PRO A 287 18.41 13.30 -23.68
N ASP A 288 19.59 13.74 -23.22
CA ASP A 288 19.95 13.80 -21.79
C ASP A 288 18.97 14.61 -20.97
N TRP A 289 18.55 15.76 -21.52
CA TRP A 289 17.64 16.67 -20.85
C TRP A 289 16.28 16.02 -20.55
N LEU A 290 15.80 15.13 -21.43
CA LEU A 290 14.52 14.45 -21.26
C LEU A 290 14.62 13.33 -20.22
N ALA A 291 15.70 12.54 -20.25
CA ALA A 291 15.96 11.54 -19.22
C ALA A 291 16.10 12.19 -17.83
N ILE A 292 16.88 13.26 -17.71
CA ILE A 292 17.05 14.02 -16.47
C ILE A 292 15.71 14.62 -16.01
N PHE A 293 14.89 15.14 -16.93
CA PHE A 293 13.57 15.66 -16.59
C PHE A 293 12.66 14.57 -15.98
N ILE A 294 12.62 13.38 -16.58
CA ILE A 294 11.83 12.24 -16.06
C ILE A 294 12.34 11.79 -14.69
N ILE A 295 13.67 11.73 -14.50
CA ILE A 295 14.28 11.39 -13.21
C ILE A 295 13.89 12.43 -12.15
N LEU A 296 14.06 13.71 -12.45
CA LEU A 296 13.79 14.80 -11.50
C LEU A 296 12.30 14.90 -11.14
N ILE A 297 11.39 14.76 -12.10
CA ILE A 297 9.95 14.82 -11.82
C ILE A 297 9.50 13.60 -11.00
N SER A 298 10.04 12.42 -11.28
CA SER A 298 9.77 11.20 -10.52
C SER A 298 10.26 11.33 -9.08
N LEU A 299 11.51 11.75 -8.89
CA LEU A 299 12.09 11.98 -7.57
C LEU A 299 11.31 13.04 -6.78
N SER A 300 11.00 14.17 -7.43
CA SER A 300 10.22 15.26 -6.83
C SER A 300 8.84 14.80 -6.40
N THR A 301 8.17 13.96 -7.21
CA THR A 301 6.85 13.41 -6.90
C THR A 301 6.91 12.51 -5.66
N ILE A 302 7.90 11.63 -5.58
CA ILE A 302 8.09 10.75 -4.41
C ILE A 302 8.36 11.57 -3.15
N ILE A 303 9.34 12.49 -3.20
CA ILE A 303 9.71 13.34 -2.06
C ILE A 303 8.51 14.18 -1.63
N PHE A 304 7.79 14.77 -2.59
CA PHE A 304 6.61 15.55 -2.30
C PHE A 304 5.54 14.69 -1.61
N TYR A 305 5.17 13.56 -2.18
CA TYR A 305 4.04 12.76 -1.70
C TYR A 305 4.32 12.04 -0.36
N TYR A 306 5.53 11.53 -0.15
CA TYR A 306 5.85 10.75 1.07
C TYR A 306 6.47 11.58 2.19
N ILE A 307 7.07 12.74 1.90
CA ILE A 307 7.76 13.55 2.92
C ILE A 307 7.04 14.88 3.10
N ILE A 308 6.99 15.71 2.06
CA ILE A 308 6.53 17.10 2.18
C ILE A 308 5.02 17.19 2.46
N TYR A 309 4.22 16.45 1.69
CA TYR A 309 2.77 16.53 1.72
C TYR A 309 2.17 16.06 3.05
N PRO A 310 2.58 14.93 3.65
CA PRO A 310 2.22 14.56 5.03
C PRO A 310 2.50 15.67 6.04
N ILE A 311 3.69 16.27 5.99
CA ILE A 311 4.10 17.34 6.92
C ILE A 311 3.22 18.58 6.75
N GLN A 312 2.98 19.02 5.51
CA GLN A 312 2.14 20.18 5.21
C GLN A 312 0.69 19.95 5.65
N LEU A 313 0.13 18.79 5.32
CA LEU A 313 -1.25 18.46 5.61
C LEU A 313 -1.51 18.35 7.12
N THR A 314 -0.59 17.72 7.87
CA THR A 314 -0.68 17.66 9.33
C THR A 314 -0.58 19.04 9.97
N LYS A 315 0.34 19.90 9.53
CA LYS A 315 0.44 21.29 10.02
C LYS A 315 -0.84 22.09 9.77
N LYS A 316 -1.40 21.99 8.55
CA LYS A 316 -2.65 22.66 8.20
C LYS A 316 -3.80 22.24 9.12
N MET A 317 -3.96 20.94 9.36
CA MET A 317 -5.00 20.43 10.25
C MET A 317 -4.81 20.78 11.74
N GLN A 318 -3.58 21.02 12.18
CA GLN A 318 -3.31 21.50 13.54
C GLN A 318 -3.71 22.97 13.68
N ASN A 319 -3.41 23.80 12.67
CA ASN A 319 -3.76 25.21 12.66
C ASN A 319 -5.27 25.45 12.54
N GLU A 320 -6.02 24.60 11.84
CA GLU A 320 -7.49 24.69 11.74
C GLU A 320 -8.23 24.30 13.04
N LYS A 321 -7.52 23.70 14.01
CA LYS A 321 -8.08 23.29 15.31
C LYS A 321 -7.76 24.27 16.44
N GLN A 322 -6.91 25.27 16.20
CA GLN A 322 -6.59 26.36 17.12
C GLN A 322 -7.46 27.58 16.82
#